data_AF-A0A517W383-F1
#
_entry.id   AF-A0A517W383-F1
#
_cell.length_a   1.000
_cell.length_b   1.000
_cell.length_c   1.000
_cell.angle_alpha   90.00
_cell.angle_beta   90.00
_cell.angle_gamma   90.00
#
_symmetry.space_group_name_H-M   'P 1'
#
loop_
_entity.id
_entity.type
_entity.pdbx_description
1 polymer ?
#
loop_
_entity_poly.entity_id
_entity_poly.type
_entity_poly.pdbx_seq_one_letter_code
_entity_poly.pdbx_strand_id
1 'polypeptide(L)'
;MGQIVEEYERGPRLDGALNLKTPDFKFDKKDIFLRETKQFPCLRQIPELCKLAEAVVASWYLEPTLTSSRAWHRISFERPIGLAFVDEKTKQLESELQTVEGRNLSIEGISFAHSEPIYSREVAIVLDLEKPTLEFLITRLAWSRFSEAQLFQSGGKFIRQIEVDKSHFEL
;
A
#
# COMPACT_ATOMS: atom_id res chain seq x y z
N MET A 1 -52.87 7.01 -27.27
CA MET A 1 -52.86 5.85 -28.17
C MET A 1 -51.76 6.07 -29.21
N GLY A 2 -50.68 5.31 -29.14
CA GLY A 2 -49.59 5.34 -30.11
C GLY A 2 -48.80 4.04 -29.99
N GLN A 3 -48.97 3.15 -30.97
CA GLN A 3 -48.14 1.95 -31.18
C GLN A 3 -46.92 2.35 -32.00
N ILE A 4 -45.74 1.82 -31.64
CA ILE A 4 -44.76 1.31 -32.61
C ILE A 4 -44.15 0.03 -32.01
N VAL A 5 -44.17 -1.02 -32.82
CA VAL A 5 -43.54 -2.33 -32.61
C VAL A 5 -42.14 -2.25 -33.22
N GLU A 6 -41.11 -2.76 -32.54
CA GLU A 6 -39.91 -3.28 -33.22
C GLU A 6 -39.37 -4.47 -32.42
N GLU A 7 -39.70 -5.67 -32.90
CA GLU A 7 -39.03 -6.91 -32.55
C GLU A 7 -37.61 -6.86 -33.11
N TYR A 8 -36.61 -6.83 -32.23
CA TYR A 8 -35.23 -7.05 -32.63
C TYR A 8 -35.02 -8.56 -32.79
N GLU A 9 -35.02 -9.03 -34.03
CA GLU A 9 -34.64 -10.40 -34.38
C GLU A 9 -33.23 -10.70 -33.87
N ARG A 10 -33.11 -11.75 -33.04
CA ARG A 10 -31.82 -12.32 -32.65
C ARG A 10 -31.21 -12.97 -33.90
N GLY A 11 -30.15 -12.37 -34.42
CA GLY A 11 -29.33 -12.94 -35.49
C GLY A 11 -28.80 -14.36 -35.16
N PRO A 12 -28.37 -15.12 -36.17
CA PRO A 12 -28.06 -16.54 -36.04
C PRO A 12 -26.93 -16.76 -35.02
N ARG A 13 -27.15 -17.70 -34.10
CA ARG A 13 -26.09 -18.23 -33.23
C ARG A 13 -25.05 -18.91 -34.12
N LEU A 14 -23.86 -18.32 -34.19
CA LEU A 14 -22.67 -18.99 -34.70
C LEU A 14 -22.29 -20.09 -33.70
N ASP A 15 -22.90 -21.27 -33.85
CA ASP A 15 -22.41 -22.52 -33.26
C ASP A 15 -21.15 -22.94 -34.01
N GLY A 16 -20.06 -22.23 -33.73
CA GLY A 16 -18.72 -22.52 -34.23
C GLY A 16 -17.78 -22.46 -33.05
N ALA A 17 -17.50 -23.62 -32.44
CA ALA A 17 -16.50 -23.77 -31.40
C ALA A 17 -15.11 -23.44 -31.97
N LEU A 18 -14.77 -22.15 -31.99
CA LEU A 18 -13.39 -21.72 -32.03
C LEU A 18 -12.77 -22.16 -30.71
N ASN A 19 -12.05 -23.28 -30.78
CA ASN A 19 -11.20 -23.79 -29.73
C ASN A 19 -10.02 -22.83 -29.55
N LEU A 20 -10.31 -21.61 -29.08
CA LEU A 20 -9.35 -20.70 -28.50
C LEU A 20 -8.89 -21.40 -27.23
N LYS A 21 -7.75 -22.10 -27.32
CA LYS A 21 -7.00 -22.50 -26.14
C LYS A 21 -6.74 -21.22 -25.36
N THR A 22 -7.55 -20.96 -24.34
CA THR A 22 -7.25 -19.95 -23.33
C THR A 22 -5.86 -20.31 -22.84
N PRO A 23 -4.84 -19.44 -23.01
CA PRO A 23 -3.53 -19.75 -22.46
C PRO A 23 -3.72 -20.02 -20.97
N ASP A 24 -3.16 -21.13 -20.49
CA ASP A 24 -3.07 -21.45 -19.06
C ASP A 24 -2.23 -20.36 -18.39
N PHE A 25 -2.85 -19.22 -18.10
CA PHE A 25 -2.28 -18.17 -17.26
C PHE A 25 -2.30 -18.70 -15.84
N LYS A 26 -1.25 -19.46 -15.48
CA LYS A 26 -0.97 -19.79 -14.08
C LYS A 26 -0.56 -18.49 -13.39
N PHE A 27 -1.52 -17.90 -12.70
CA PHE A 27 -1.33 -16.72 -11.88
C PHE A 27 -0.64 -17.13 -10.58
N ASP A 28 0.70 -17.10 -10.56
CA ASP A 28 1.43 -17.35 -9.32
C ASP A 28 1.43 -16.10 -8.44
N LYS A 29 0.49 -16.07 -7.49
CA LYS A 29 0.31 -14.97 -6.52
C LYS A 29 1.60 -14.67 -5.77
N LYS A 30 2.41 -15.69 -5.50
CA LYS A 30 3.64 -15.57 -4.74
C LYS A 30 4.70 -14.84 -5.56
N ASP A 31 4.84 -15.16 -6.83
CA ASP A 31 5.82 -14.51 -7.72
C ASP A 31 5.51 -13.04 -7.94
N ILE A 32 4.23 -12.68 -8.11
CA ILE A 32 3.82 -11.28 -8.22
C ILE A 32 4.14 -10.55 -6.92
N PHE A 33 3.70 -11.07 -5.77
CA PHE A 33 3.99 -10.43 -4.49
C PHE A 33 5.50 -10.26 -4.26
N LEU A 34 6.31 -11.27 -4.57
CA LEU A 34 7.77 -11.20 -4.46
C LEU A 34 8.38 -10.15 -5.39
N ARG A 35 7.87 -10.04 -6.62
CA ARG A 35 8.27 -9.03 -7.60
C ARG A 35 7.96 -7.62 -7.10
N GLU A 36 6.74 -7.38 -6.65
CA GLU A 36 6.26 -6.05 -6.24
C GLU A 36 6.91 -5.59 -4.93
N THR A 37 7.18 -6.51 -4.01
CA THR A 37 7.87 -6.20 -2.73
C THR A 37 9.40 -6.26 -2.84
N LYS A 38 9.96 -6.44 -4.03
CA LYS A 38 11.42 -6.53 -4.22
C LYS A 38 12.15 -5.29 -3.70
N GLN A 39 11.53 -4.13 -3.80
CA GLN A 39 12.12 -2.86 -3.35
C GLN A 39 12.11 -2.68 -1.83
N PHE A 40 11.15 -3.30 -1.13
CA PHE A 40 10.94 -3.14 0.32
C PHE A 40 10.74 -4.52 0.98
N PRO A 41 11.81 -5.30 1.18
CA PRO A 41 11.70 -6.68 1.65
C PRO A 41 11.03 -6.83 3.03
N CYS A 42 11.14 -5.82 3.91
CA CYS A 42 10.53 -5.88 5.25
C CYS A 42 9.00 -6.01 5.20
N LEU A 43 8.37 -5.51 4.13
CA LEU A 43 6.92 -5.61 3.90
C LEU A 43 6.41 -7.05 3.80
N ARG A 44 7.27 -8.00 3.42
CA ARG A 44 6.92 -9.43 3.30
C ARG A 44 6.64 -10.09 4.64
N GLN A 45 7.06 -9.46 5.73
CA GLN A 45 6.92 -9.99 7.08
C GLN A 45 5.56 -9.63 7.70
N ILE A 46 4.78 -8.76 7.04
CA ILE A 46 3.48 -8.28 7.53
C ILE A 46 2.37 -9.22 7.03
N PRO A 47 1.71 -9.98 7.94
CA PRO A 47 0.73 -10.99 7.54
C PRO A 47 -0.45 -10.41 6.75
N GLU A 48 -0.89 -9.19 7.07
CA GLU A 48 -2.00 -8.54 6.38
C GLU A 48 -1.64 -8.17 4.94
N LEU A 49 -0.37 -7.84 4.66
CA LEU A 49 0.07 -7.50 3.31
C LEU A 49 0.09 -8.72 2.39
N CYS A 50 0.26 -9.92 2.93
CA CYS A 50 0.11 -11.16 2.16
C CYS A 50 -1.30 -11.32 1.58
N LYS A 51 -2.34 -10.78 2.25
CA LYS A 51 -3.73 -10.77 1.72
C LYS A 51 -3.89 -9.82 0.54
N LEU A 52 -3.01 -8.84 0.40
CA LEU A 52 -3.00 -7.90 -0.72
C LEU A 52 -2.63 -8.60 -2.03
N ALA A 53 -1.80 -9.65 -1.98
CA ALA A 53 -1.51 -10.53 -3.12
C ALA A 53 -2.78 -11.24 -3.64
N GLU A 54 -3.74 -11.52 -2.75
CA GLU A 54 -5.04 -12.07 -3.12
C GLU A 54 -5.96 -11.00 -3.72
N ALA A 55 -5.89 -9.76 -3.22
CA ALA A 55 -6.68 -8.63 -3.72
C ALA A 55 -6.25 -8.16 -5.12
N VAL A 56 -4.96 -8.29 -5.48
CA VAL A 56 -4.45 -8.01 -6.85
C VAL A 56 -5.12 -8.91 -7.90
N VAL A 57 -5.59 -10.10 -7.51
CA VAL A 57 -6.35 -10.99 -8.40
C VAL A 57 -7.81 -10.55 -8.55
N ALA A 58 -8.38 -9.90 -7.53
CA ALA A 58 -9.77 -9.45 -7.53
C ALA A 58 -10.03 -8.20 -8.40
N SER A 59 -8.99 -7.40 -8.68
CA SER A 59 -9.11 -6.16 -9.46
C SER A 59 -9.24 -6.37 -10.98
N TRP A 60 -9.16 -7.61 -11.46
CA TRP A 60 -9.23 -7.95 -12.89
C TRP A 60 -10.67 -8.01 -13.43
N TYR A 61 -11.69 -7.86 -12.57
CA TYR A 61 -13.10 -8.03 -12.92
C TYR A 61 -13.96 -6.75 -12.89
N LEU A 62 -13.38 -5.55 -12.83
CA LEU A 62 -14.17 -4.32 -12.80
C LEU A 62 -13.91 -3.47 -14.05
N GLU A 63 -14.95 -3.33 -14.87
CA GLU A 63 -14.94 -2.43 -16.01
C GLU A 63 -14.60 -0.98 -15.58
N PRO A 64 -13.79 -0.25 -16.37
CA PRO A 64 -13.14 0.95 -15.91
C PRO A 64 -13.97 2.18 -16.27
N THR A 65 -14.84 2.61 -15.38
CA THR A 65 -15.24 4.02 -15.34
C THR A 65 -15.40 4.44 -13.88
N LEU A 66 -14.39 5.18 -13.38
CA LEU A 66 -14.40 6.23 -12.35
C LEU A 66 -13.08 6.23 -11.55
N THR A 67 -12.16 7.12 -11.96
CA THR A 67 -11.12 7.78 -11.15
C THR A 67 -10.38 6.97 -10.07
N SER A 68 -10.00 5.72 -10.31
CA SER A 68 -8.98 5.09 -9.47
C SER A 68 -7.58 5.59 -9.86
N SER A 69 -7.06 6.57 -9.11
CA SER A 69 -5.67 7.07 -9.27
C SER A 69 -4.63 6.19 -8.55
N ARG A 70 -5.06 5.13 -7.86
CA ARG A 70 -4.19 4.28 -7.04
C ARG A 70 -3.74 3.07 -7.84
N ALA A 71 -2.43 2.89 -7.93
CA ALA A 71 -1.82 1.69 -8.51
C ALA A 71 -2.01 0.46 -7.61
N TRP A 72 -2.11 0.64 -6.29
CA TRP A 72 -2.20 -0.45 -5.31
C TRP A 72 -3.37 -0.30 -4.34
N HIS A 73 -3.99 -1.44 -4.01
CA HIS A 73 -4.96 -1.53 -2.93
C HIS A 73 -4.31 -1.22 -1.58
N ARG A 74 -5.10 -0.66 -0.67
CA ARG A 74 -4.72 -0.44 0.72
C ARG A 74 -5.47 -1.42 1.59
N ILE A 75 -4.78 -1.93 2.59
CA ILE A 75 -5.36 -2.71 3.68
C ILE A 75 -5.38 -1.87 4.94
N SER A 76 -6.34 -2.12 5.82
CA SER A 76 -6.28 -1.60 7.19
C SER A 76 -5.05 -2.17 7.89
N PHE A 77 -4.35 -1.32 8.63
CA PHE A 77 -3.14 -1.65 9.36
C PHE A 77 -3.13 -0.84 10.65
N GLU A 78 -3.85 -1.32 11.66
CA GLU A 78 -4.08 -0.67 12.96
C GLU A 78 -3.13 -1.30 13.98
N ARG A 79 -1.86 -0.89 13.94
CA ARG A 79 -0.79 -1.39 14.78
C ARG A 79 0.16 -0.26 15.16
N PRO A 80 0.83 -0.34 16.33
CA PRO A 80 1.91 0.56 16.66
C PRO A 80 3.05 0.47 15.64
N ILE A 81 3.55 1.64 15.22
CA ILE A 81 4.74 1.76 14.36
C ILE A 81 5.70 2.76 14.98
N GLY A 82 6.98 2.60 14.70
CA GLY A 82 7.98 3.60 15.05
C GLY A 82 8.09 4.66 13.98
N LEU A 83 8.21 5.91 14.40
CA LEU A 83 8.38 7.09 13.58
C LEU A 83 9.59 7.87 14.06
N ALA A 84 10.49 8.20 13.14
CA ALA A 84 11.58 9.13 13.39
C ALA A 84 11.66 10.15 12.25
N PHE A 85 12.15 11.35 12.55
CA PHE A 85 12.40 12.37 11.55
C PHE A 85 13.71 12.11 10.83
N VAL A 86 13.75 12.49 9.56
CA VAL A 86 14.91 12.32 8.68
C VAL A 86 15.37 13.70 8.26
N ASP A 87 16.67 13.94 8.40
CA ASP A 87 17.31 15.11 7.81
C ASP A 87 17.39 14.90 6.29
N GLU A 88 16.76 15.81 5.55
CA GLU A 88 16.69 15.73 4.09
C GLU A 88 18.07 15.80 3.40
N LYS A 89 19.08 16.42 4.03
CA LYS A 89 20.43 16.60 3.49
C LYS A 89 21.34 15.44 3.83
N THR A 90 21.42 15.08 5.10
CA THR A 90 22.33 14.02 5.57
C THR A 90 21.74 12.63 5.38
N LYS A 91 20.41 12.54 5.19
CA LYS A 91 19.65 11.28 5.10
C LYS A 91 19.75 10.42 6.36
N GLN A 92 20.15 11.02 7.47
CA GLN A 92 20.23 10.40 8.79
C GLN A 92 18.96 10.67 9.60
N LEU A 93 18.78 9.91 10.68
CA LEU A 93 17.70 10.11 11.64
C LEU A 93 18.05 11.29 12.55
N GLU A 94 17.11 12.22 12.71
CA GLU A 94 17.30 13.47 13.45
C GLU A 94 16.55 13.47 14.79
N SER A 95 15.65 12.51 15.02
CA SER A 95 14.87 12.40 16.25
C SER A 95 14.99 11.03 16.88
N GLU A 96 14.62 10.97 18.16
CA GLU A 96 14.28 9.72 18.82
C GLU A 96 13.10 9.02 18.13
N LEU A 97 12.97 7.72 18.42
CA LEU A 97 11.92 6.89 17.88
C LEU A 97 10.62 7.11 18.68
N GLN A 98 9.62 7.70 18.03
CA GLN A 98 8.29 7.86 18.59
C GLN A 98 7.36 6.73 18.14
N THR A 99 6.58 6.18 19.06
CA THR A 99 5.51 5.23 18.70
C THR A 99 4.25 5.98 18.25
N VAL A 100 3.75 5.66 17.06
CA VAL A 100 2.53 6.23 16.48
C VAL A 100 1.60 5.12 15.97
N GLU A 101 0.36 5.46 15.63
CA GLU A 101 -0.65 4.47 15.25
C GLU A 101 -0.72 4.31 13.73
N GLY A 102 -0.44 3.12 13.22
CA GLY A 102 -0.68 2.76 11.83
C GLY A 102 -2.17 2.88 11.47
N ARG A 103 -2.48 3.15 10.20
CA ARG A 103 -3.88 3.15 9.72
C ARG A 103 -4.10 2.29 8.50
N ASN A 104 -3.31 2.53 7.45
CA ASN A 104 -3.44 1.80 6.19
C ASN A 104 -2.08 1.54 5.61
N LEU A 105 -1.93 0.39 4.96
CA LEU A 105 -0.70 -0.03 4.31
C LEU A 105 -0.99 -0.48 2.87
N SER A 106 -0.05 -0.22 1.96
CA SER A 106 0.03 -0.84 0.65
C SER A 106 1.48 -1.17 0.34
N ILE A 107 1.74 -1.75 -0.83
CA ILE A 107 3.10 -2.03 -1.31
C ILE A 107 3.93 -0.75 -1.47
N GLU A 108 3.28 0.37 -1.83
CA GLU A 108 3.96 1.63 -2.15
C GLU A 108 3.93 2.66 -1.02
N GLY A 109 3.15 2.47 0.03
CA GLY A 109 3.06 3.50 1.06
C GLY A 109 2.20 3.14 2.25
N ILE A 110 2.15 4.09 3.17
CA ILE A 110 1.51 3.95 4.48
C ILE A 110 0.79 5.24 4.86
N SER A 111 -0.21 5.10 5.73
CA SER A 111 -0.78 6.21 6.50
C SER A 111 -0.84 5.85 7.96
N PHE A 112 -0.71 6.87 8.81
CA PHE A 112 -0.63 6.75 10.26
C PHE A 112 -1.24 7.98 10.94
N ALA A 113 -1.57 7.87 12.22
CA ALA A 113 -2.04 8.94 13.08
C ALA A 113 -1.01 9.26 14.16
N HIS A 114 -0.88 10.55 14.49
CA HIS A 114 0.11 11.05 15.44
C HIS A 114 -0.38 12.33 16.12
N SER A 115 0.18 12.64 17.29
CA SER A 115 -0.26 13.76 18.13
C SER A 115 0.44 15.08 17.81
N GLU A 116 1.63 15.04 17.22
CA GLU A 116 2.48 16.21 17.03
C GLU A 116 2.65 16.55 15.55
N PRO A 117 2.60 17.83 15.15
CA PRO A 117 2.76 18.21 13.75
C PRO A 117 4.14 17.80 13.22
N ILE A 118 4.16 17.18 12.03
CA ILE A 118 5.39 16.83 11.32
C ILE A 118 5.72 17.93 10.31
N TYR A 119 6.89 18.54 10.47
CA TYR A 119 7.34 19.64 9.60
C TYR A 119 8.29 19.20 8.48
N SER A 120 8.78 17.95 8.52
CA SER A 120 9.62 17.37 7.46
C SER A 120 8.79 16.74 6.33
N ARG A 121 9.32 16.72 5.10
CA ARG A 121 8.69 15.97 4.00
C ARG A 121 9.06 14.50 3.99
N GLU A 122 10.16 14.11 4.63
CA GLU A 122 10.62 12.74 4.73
C GLU A 122 10.65 12.29 6.19
N VAL A 123 10.10 11.11 6.44
CA VAL A 123 10.12 10.44 7.75
C VAL A 123 10.62 9.01 7.61
N ALA A 124 11.15 8.45 8.67
CA ALA A 124 11.55 7.06 8.75
C ALA A 124 10.50 6.29 9.55
N ILE A 125 9.99 5.22 8.97
CA ILE A 125 8.96 4.39 9.59
C ILE A 125 9.49 2.98 9.78
N VAL A 126 9.38 2.44 10.98
CA VAL A 126 9.67 1.03 11.27
C VAL A 126 8.38 0.33 11.70
N LEU A 127 8.14 -0.84 11.11
CA LEU A 127 6.88 -1.59 11.27
C LEU A 127 6.99 -2.72 12.31
N ASP A 128 8.21 -3.13 12.64
CA ASP A 128 8.50 -4.15 13.66
C ASP A 128 9.51 -3.59 14.66
N LEU A 129 9.02 -3.29 15.87
CA LEU A 129 9.78 -2.66 16.95
C LEU A 129 10.53 -3.67 17.83
N GLU A 130 10.25 -4.96 17.69
CA GLU A 130 10.77 -6.02 18.56
C GLU A 130 12.14 -6.51 18.11
N LYS A 131 12.57 -6.16 16.91
CA LYS A 131 13.85 -6.61 16.36
C LYS A 131 15.04 -5.84 16.94
N PRO A 132 16.19 -6.51 17.10
CA PRO A 132 17.44 -5.84 17.47
C PRO A 132 17.94 -4.93 16.34
N THR A 133 17.69 -5.28 15.07
CA THR A 133 17.97 -4.43 13.92
C THR A 133 16.65 -3.92 13.35
N LEU A 134 16.48 -2.60 13.34
CA LEU A 134 15.28 -1.93 12.86
C LEU A 134 15.39 -1.64 11.35
N GLU A 135 14.44 -2.17 10.59
CA GLU A 135 14.30 -1.91 9.15
C GLU A 135 13.39 -0.69 8.93
N PHE A 136 13.99 0.46 8.65
CA PHE A 136 13.26 1.71 8.40
C PHE A 136 12.91 1.88 6.93
N LEU A 137 11.64 2.18 6.67
CA LEU A 137 11.11 2.65 5.40
C LEU A 137 11.10 4.17 5.38
N ILE A 138 11.97 4.77 4.57
CA ILE A 138 11.96 6.20 4.34
C ILE A 138 10.77 6.54 3.47
N THR A 139 9.89 7.37 4.02
CA THR A 139 8.58 7.68 3.49
C THR A 139 8.50 9.17 3.21
N ARG A 140 8.21 9.55 1.97
CA ARG A 140 7.89 10.94 1.62
C ARG A 140 6.41 11.19 1.82
N LEU A 141 6.11 12.11 2.74
CA LEU A 141 4.75 12.52 3.05
C LEU A 141 4.14 13.22 1.83
N ALA A 142 2.98 12.74 1.41
CA ALA A 142 2.22 13.28 0.29
C ALA A 142 1.04 14.13 0.76
N TRP A 143 0.56 13.91 1.99
CA TRP A 143 -0.53 14.65 2.59
C TRP A 143 -0.45 14.57 4.12
N SER A 144 -1.01 15.60 4.77
CA SER A 144 -1.26 15.64 6.20
C SER A 144 -2.58 16.37 6.45
N ARG A 145 -3.37 15.89 7.40
CA ARG A 145 -4.65 16.48 7.80
C ARG A 145 -4.82 16.40 9.30
N PHE A 146 -5.50 17.38 9.87
CA PHE A 146 -5.92 17.34 11.28
C PHE A 146 -7.35 16.80 11.35
N SER A 147 -7.62 15.91 12.29
CA SER A 147 -8.93 15.25 12.44
C SER A 147 -9.72 15.80 13.62
N GLU A 148 -11.04 15.57 13.63
CA GLU A 148 -11.92 15.97 14.73
C GLU A 148 -11.53 15.37 16.08
N ALA A 149 -10.91 14.17 16.05
CA ALA A 149 -10.33 13.52 17.22
C ALA A 149 -9.05 14.20 17.74
N GLN A 150 -8.74 15.41 17.26
CA GLN A 150 -7.55 16.19 17.60
C GLN A 150 -6.22 15.48 17.33
N LEU A 151 -6.22 14.55 16.37
CA LEU A 151 -5.02 13.87 15.90
C LEU A 151 -4.67 14.30 14.48
N PHE A 152 -3.38 14.40 14.21
CA PHE A 152 -2.89 14.48 12.85
C PHE A 152 -2.97 13.10 12.19
N GLN A 153 -3.21 13.11 10.90
CA GLN A 153 -3.16 11.94 10.05
C GLN A 153 -2.29 12.30 8.86
N SER A 154 -1.27 11.49 8.63
CA SER A 154 -0.34 11.68 7.52
C SER A 154 -0.25 10.42 6.69
N GLY A 155 0.12 10.58 5.43
CA GLY A 155 0.40 9.46 4.57
C GLY A 155 1.40 9.81 3.49
N GLY A 156 2.16 8.81 3.09
CA GLY A 156 3.27 9.00 2.18
C GLY A 156 3.59 7.75 1.37
N LYS A 157 4.56 7.92 0.48
CA LYS A 157 5.09 6.85 -0.37
C LYS A 157 6.46 6.42 0.13
N PHE A 158 6.71 5.12 0.14
CA PHE A 158 8.03 4.57 0.40
C PHE A 158 8.99 4.97 -0.72
N ILE A 159 10.19 5.38 -0.35
CA ILE A 159 11.25 5.75 -1.31
C ILE A 159 12.39 4.74 -1.24
N ARG A 160 12.85 4.41 -0.03
CA ARG A 160 13.98 3.50 0.21
C ARG A 160 13.87 2.83 1.58
N GLN A 161 14.61 1.74 1.75
CA GLN A 161 14.78 1.05 3.03
C GLN A 161 16.20 1.30 3.56
N ILE A 162 16.35 1.48 4.87
CA ILE A 162 17.63 1.50 5.58
C ILE A 162 17.54 0.59 6.80
N GLU A 163 18.68 0.15 7.31
CA GLU A 163 18.78 -0.67 8.53
C GLU A 163 19.58 0.10 9.58
N VAL A 164 19.09 0.10 10.81
CA VAL A 164 19.74 0.76 11.95
C VAL A 164 19.67 -0.17 13.15
N ASP A 165 20.78 -0.29 13.89
CA ASP A 165 20.81 -1.05 15.13
C ASP A 165 19.97 -0.33 16.20
N LYS A 166 19.07 -1.05 16.87
CA LYS A 166 18.18 -0.51 17.91
C LYS A 166 18.97 0.14 19.05
N SER A 167 20.21 -0.30 19.29
CA SER A 167 21.11 0.31 20.29
C SER A 167 21.40 1.80 20.03
N HIS A 168 21.15 2.32 18.81
CA HIS A 168 21.30 3.75 18.52
C HIS A 168 20.23 4.64 19.19
N PHE A 169 19.16 4.04 19.72
CA PHE A 169 18.05 4.76 20.36
C PHE A 169 17.94 4.49 21.86
N GLU A 170 18.75 3.58 22.40
CA GLU A 170 18.80 3.28 23.83
C GLU A 170 20.02 3.99 24.46
N LEU A 171 19.77 5.03 25.26
CA LEU A 171 20.71 5.60 26.23
C LEU A 171 20.18 5.37 27.65
#